data_AF-A0A2M7GRW4-F1
#
_entry.id   AF-A0A2M7GRW4-F1
#
_cell.length_a   1.000
_cell.length_b   1.000
_cell.length_c   1.000
_cell.angle_alpha   90.00
_cell.angle_beta   90.00
_cell.angle_gamma   90.00
#
_symmetry.space_group_name_H-M   'P 1'
#
loop_
_entity.id
_entity.type
_entity.pdbx_description
1 polymer ?
#
loop_
_entity_poly.entity_id
_entity_poly.type
_entity_poly.pdbx_seq_one_letter_code
_entity_poly.pdbx_strand_id
1 'polypeptide(L)'
;GTARLDPGKGGEAAFTGDVAKQVPLPAGALFPTAHLIASLKAASAGKKVFSRPLFDGGSLDNPYDTNVYFVRPKERDAKAREMLRKAGFKRDLPVWRYQAAFFSLKSGEGTPVFELEVDYRADGVAERIIQYFSDFAIRMTPVKVEPLKGGC
;
A
#
# COMPACT_ATOMS: atom_id res chain seq x y z
N GLY A 1 -7.06 -13.50 13.83
CA GLY A 1 -8.26 -12.65 13.69
C GLY A 1 -8.79 -12.72 12.27
N THR A 2 -9.93 -12.10 12.01
CA THR A 2 -10.59 -12.04 10.68
C THR A 2 -11.09 -10.63 10.42
N ALA A 3 -11.29 -10.26 9.15
CA ALA A 3 -11.93 -9.01 8.78
C ALA A 3 -12.86 -9.25 7.59
N ARG A 4 -14.02 -8.57 7.61
CA ARG A 4 -15.04 -8.68 6.57
C ARG A 4 -15.57 -7.29 6.24
N LEU A 5 -15.78 -7.05 4.94
CA LEU A 5 -16.43 -5.84 4.44
C LEU A 5 -17.77 -6.23 3.81
N ASP A 6 -18.80 -5.46 4.12
CA ASP A 6 -20.08 -5.47 3.43
C ASP A 6 -20.09 -4.36 2.36
N PRO A 7 -20.27 -4.71 1.07
CA PRO A 7 -20.19 -3.75 -0.02
C PRO A 7 -21.06 -2.52 0.21
N GLY A 8 -20.43 -1.33 0.18
CA GLY A 8 -21.09 -0.04 0.35
C GLY A 8 -21.49 0.33 1.78
N LYS A 9 -21.37 -0.57 2.77
CA LYS A 9 -21.82 -0.35 4.15
C LYS A 9 -20.70 -0.27 5.18
N GLY A 10 -19.49 -0.76 4.85
CA GLY A 10 -18.36 -0.81 5.78
C GLY A 10 -18.06 -2.24 6.15
N GLY A 11 -17.77 -2.52 7.42
CA GLY A 11 -17.53 -3.89 7.87
C GLY A 11 -17.01 -3.97 9.29
N GLU A 12 -16.39 -5.10 9.61
CA GLU A 12 -15.86 -5.38 10.94
C GLU A 12 -14.57 -6.21 10.84
N ALA A 13 -13.63 -5.93 11.75
CA ALA A 13 -12.48 -6.77 12.00
C ALA A 13 -12.47 -7.28 13.45
N ALA A 14 -12.21 -8.58 13.62
CA ALA A 14 -12.08 -9.24 14.90
C ALA A 14 -10.63 -9.71 15.11
N PHE A 15 -9.94 -9.12 16.07
CA PHE A 15 -8.67 -9.60 16.58
C PHE A 15 -8.91 -10.75 17.55
N THR A 16 -8.04 -11.76 17.51
CA THR A 16 -8.09 -12.96 18.36
C THR A 16 -6.74 -13.12 19.07
N GLY A 17 -6.73 -13.72 20.25
CA GLY A 17 -5.54 -13.82 21.12
C GLY A 17 -5.79 -13.10 22.44
N ASP A 18 -4.71 -12.74 23.16
CA ASP A 18 -4.80 -12.14 24.50
C ASP A 18 -5.53 -10.78 24.51
N VAL A 19 -5.52 -10.08 23.38
CA VAL A 19 -6.24 -8.82 23.18
C VAL A 19 -7.33 -9.02 22.14
N ALA A 20 -8.34 -9.80 22.48
CA ALA A 20 -9.54 -9.94 21.66
C ALA A 20 -10.25 -8.58 21.53
N LYS A 21 -10.42 -8.10 20.30
CA LYS A 21 -10.98 -6.77 20.03
C LYS A 21 -11.74 -6.77 18.71
N GLN A 22 -12.94 -6.19 18.72
CA GLN A 22 -13.68 -5.87 17.50
C GLN A 22 -13.38 -4.42 17.10
N VAL A 23 -13.23 -4.20 15.80
CA VAL A 23 -12.96 -2.89 15.21
C VAL A 23 -13.94 -2.67 14.06
N PRO A 24 -14.82 -1.65 14.14
CA PRO A 24 -15.68 -1.31 13.01
C PRO A 24 -14.84 -0.73 11.87
N LEU A 25 -15.21 -1.09 10.64
CA LEU A 25 -14.57 -0.59 9.42
C LEU A 25 -15.52 0.38 8.71
N PRO A 26 -15.07 1.58 8.34
CA PRO A 26 -15.92 2.57 7.70
C PRO A 26 -16.36 2.11 6.31
N ALA A 27 -17.50 2.64 5.85
CA ALA A 27 -17.93 2.47 4.47
C ALA A 27 -16.83 2.92 3.50
N GLY A 28 -16.59 2.11 2.47
CA GLY A 28 -15.55 2.39 1.49
C GLY A 28 -14.13 2.00 1.92
N ALA A 29 -13.94 1.40 3.09
CA ALA A 29 -12.66 0.76 3.43
C ALA A 29 -12.28 -0.32 2.41
N LEU A 30 -10.98 -0.46 2.19
CA LEU A 30 -10.38 -1.51 1.36
C LEU A 30 -9.34 -2.30 2.16
N PHE A 31 -9.16 -3.56 1.79
CA PHE A 31 -8.02 -4.36 2.23
C PHE A 31 -6.78 -4.12 1.34
N PRO A 32 -5.56 -4.51 1.76
CA PRO A 32 -4.32 -4.05 1.13
C PRO A 32 -4.25 -4.30 -0.38
N THR A 33 -4.57 -5.53 -0.83
CA THR A 33 -4.54 -5.87 -2.26
C THR A 33 -5.57 -5.07 -3.06
N ALA A 34 -6.79 -4.91 -2.54
CA ALA A 34 -7.84 -4.14 -3.22
C ALA A 34 -7.50 -2.64 -3.29
N HIS A 35 -6.88 -2.11 -2.23
CA HIS A 35 -6.40 -0.73 -2.16
C HIS A 35 -5.28 -0.46 -3.18
N LEU A 36 -4.28 -1.35 -3.25
CA LEU A 36 -3.21 -1.27 -4.25
C LEU A 36 -3.77 -1.34 -5.68
N ILE A 37 -4.67 -2.28 -5.96
CA ILE A 37 -5.30 -2.39 -7.29
C ILE A 37 -6.08 -1.12 -7.64
N ALA A 38 -6.87 -0.58 -6.71
CA ALA A 38 -7.66 0.63 -6.93
C ALA A 38 -6.77 1.87 -7.17
N SER A 39 -5.69 2.03 -6.40
CA SER A 39 -4.74 3.12 -6.57
C SER A 39 -3.96 3.01 -7.89
N LEU A 40 -3.52 1.81 -8.29
CA LEU A 40 -2.86 1.58 -9.59
C LEU A 40 -3.78 1.94 -10.77
N LYS A 41 -5.07 1.58 -10.67
CA LYS A 41 -6.08 1.98 -11.65
C LYS A 41 -6.24 3.49 -11.71
N ALA A 42 -6.29 4.18 -10.55
CA ALA A 42 -6.37 5.64 -10.50
C ALA A 42 -5.15 6.31 -11.14
N ALA A 43 -3.94 5.85 -10.83
CA ALA A 43 -2.70 6.34 -11.43
C ALA A 43 -2.65 6.10 -12.95
N SER A 44 -3.09 4.93 -13.40
CA SER A 44 -3.19 4.57 -14.83
C SER A 44 -4.20 5.44 -15.58
N ALA A 45 -5.29 5.83 -14.92
CA ALA A 45 -6.30 6.75 -15.44
C ALA A 45 -5.87 8.23 -15.40
N GLY A 46 -4.61 8.52 -15.05
CA GLY A 46 -4.06 9.88 -15.02
C GLY A 46 -4.47 10.72 -13.80
N LYS A 47 -5.11 10.12 -12.79
CA LYS A 47 -5.39 10.82 -11.53
C LYS A 47 -4.07 11.15 -10.83
N LYS A 48 -4.05 12.27 -10.11
CA LYS A 48 -2.89 12.73 -9.32
C LYS A 48 -2.97 12.31 -7.85
N VAL A 49 -4.18 12.06 -7.38
CA VAL A 49 -4.46 11.68 -5.99
C VAL A 49 -5.39 10.47 -5.95
N PHE A 50 -5.25 9.69 -4.89
CA PHE A 50 -6.16 8.62 -4.50
C PHE A 50 -6.28 8.60 -2.98
N SER A 51 -7.51 8.57 -2.48
CA SER A 51 -7.78 8.51 -1.04
C SER A 51 -8.94 7.55 -0.79
N ARG A 52 -8.70 6.57 0.08
CA ARG A 52 -9.69 5.61 0.57
C ARG A 52 -9.23 5.06 1.93
N PRO A 53 -10.15 4.74 2.85
CA PRO A 53 -9.77 4.07 4.08
C PRO A 53 -9.14 2.70 3.80
N LEU A 54 -8.12 2.34 4.58
CA LEU A 54 -7.40 1.08 4.51
C LEU A 54 -7.52 0.36 5.86
N PHE A 55 -7.78 -0.94 5.81
CA PHE A 55 -7.53 -1.83 6.94
C PHE A 55 -6.49 -2.87 6.52
N ASP A 56 -5.31 -2.83 7.12
CA ASP A 56 -4.23 -3.79 6.86
C ASP A 56 -4.07 -4.86 7.96
N GLY A 57 -4.70 -4.64 9.12
CA GLY A 57 -4.65 -5.55 10.27
C GLY A 57 -3.28 -5.64 10.95
N GLY A 58 -2.31 -4.80 10.58
CA GLY A 58 -0.93 -4.85 11.08
C GLY A 58 -0.70 -4.08 12.39
N SER A 59 -1.65 -3.23 12.80
CA SER A 59 -1.55 -2.44 14.03
C SER A 59 -2.93 -2.14 14.64
N LEU A 60 -2.95 -1.77 15.92
CA LEU A 60 -4.16 -1.32 16.62
C LEU A 60 -4.66 0.07 16.19
N ASP A 61 -3.83 0.84 15.46
CA ASP A 61 -4.19 2.15 14.87
C ASP A 61 -5.09 2.03 13.64
N ASN A 62 -5.22 0.81 13.09
CA ASN A 62 -6.18 0.52 12.03
C ASN A 62 -7.63 0.81 12.48
N PRO A 63 -8.54 1.20 11.57
CA PRO A 63 -8.28 1.48 10.16
C PRO A 63 -7.62 2.85 9.95
N TYR A 64 -6.89 2.97 8.84
CA TYR A 64 -6.27 4.23 8.44
C TYR A 64 -7.15 4.96 7.43
N ASP A 65 -7.21 6.29 7.53
CA ASP A 65 -7.47 7.13 6.37
C ASP A 65 -6.15 7.30 5.60
N THR A 66 -6.21 7.18 4.28
CA THR A 66 -4.99 7.20 3.46
C THR A 66 -5.12 8.22 2.34
N ASN A 67 -4.04 8.96 2.13
CA ASN A 67 -3.90 9.87 1.00
C ASN A 67 -2.67 9.46 0.21
N VAL A 68 -2.83 9.24 -1.09
CA VAL A 68 -1.76 8.85 -2.00
C VAL A 68 -1.64 9.90 -3.10
N TYR A 69 -0.46 10.49 -3.24
CA TYR A 69 -0.11 11.36 -4.35
C TYR A 69 0.78 10.61 -5.35
N PHE A 70 0.48 10.76 -6.64
CA PHE A 70 1.19 10.09 -7.72
C PHE A 70 2.10 11.05 -8.48
N VAL A 71 3.39 10.74 -8.52
CA VAL A 71 4.36 11.43 -9.37
C VAL A 71 5.09 10.48 -10.29
N ARG A 72 5.66 11.00 -11.38
CA ARG A 72 6.62 10.25 -12.19
C ARG A 72 7.97 10.24 -11.46
N PRO A 73 8.58 9.09 -11.20
CA PRO A 73 9.90 9.06 -10.60
C PRO A 73 10.92 9.67 -11.58
N LYS A 74 11.72 10.64 -11.11
CA LYS A 74 12.85 11.20 -11.89
C LYS A 74 13.95 10.15 -12.10
N GLU A 75 14.19 9.36 -11.05
CA GLU A 75 15.18 8.29 -11.03
C GLU A 75 14.54 7.01 -10.51
N ARG A 76 14.98 5.87 -11.04
CA ARG A 76 14.53 4.53 -10.65
C ARG A 76 15.74 3.69 -10.27
N ASP A 77 15.55 2.78 -9.32
CA ASP A 77 16.61 1.89 -8.85
C ASP A 77 17.09 0.96 -9.99
N ALA A 78 18.33 1.18 -10.45
CA ALA A 78 18.92 0.42 -11.54
C ALA A 78 19.13 -1.07 -11.17
N LYS A 79 19.45 -1.37 -9.91
CA LYS A 79 19.66 -2.75 -9.44
C LYS A 79 18.34 -3.51 -9.41
N ALA A 80 17.28 -2.90 -8.87
CA ALA A 80 15.94 -3.48 -8.86
C ALA A 80 15.45 -3.76 -10.29
N ARG A 81 15.64 -2.81 -11.21
CA ARG A 81 15.28 -2.97 -12.63
C ARG A 81 16.02 -4.13 -13.29
N GLU A 82 17.32 -4.23 -13.07
CA GLU A 82 18.13 -5.31 -13.63
C GLU A 82 17.72 -6.68 -13.06
N MET A 83 17.39 -6.74 -11.78
CA MET A 83 16.89 -7.95 -11.14
C MET A 83 15.54 -8.41 -11.71
N LEU A 84 14.60 -7.49 -11.86
CA LEU A 84 13.30 -7.76 -12.50
C LEU A 84 13.47 -8.25 -13.93
N ARG A 85 14.40 -7.65 -14.67
CA ARG A 85 14.76 -8.09 -16.03
C ARG A 85 15.27 -9.52 -16.06
N LYS A 86 16.18 -9.87 -15.16
CA LYS A 86 16.72 -11.25 -15.03
C LYS A 86 15.64 -12.24 -14.59
N ALA A 87 14.68 -11.81 -13.78
CA ALA A 87 13.55 -12.60 -13.31
C ALA A 87 12.42 -12.76 -14.36
N GLY A 88 12.57 -12.21 -15.57
CA GLY A 88 11.63 -12.40 -16.67
C GLY A 88 10.43 -11.44 -16.69
N PHE A 89 10.44 -10.38 -15.86
CA PHE A 89 9.35 -9.39 -15.85
C PHE A 89 9.39 -8.51 -17.11
N LYS A 90 8.21 -8.04 -17.56
CA LYS A 90 8.08 -7.09 -18.69
C LYS A 90 8.89 -5.82 -18.41
N ARG A 91 9.66 -5.35 -19.40
CA ARG A 91 10.63 -4.26 -19.19
C ARG A 91 10.01 -2.86 -19.10
N ASP A 92 8.94 -2.60 -19.85
CA ASP A 92 8.48 -1.24 -20.14
C ASP A 92 7.12 -0.89 -19.51
N LEU A 93 6.81 -1.47 -18.34
CA LEU A 93 5.64 -1.05 -17.61
C LEU A 93 5.84 0.37 -17.05
N PRO A 94 4.79 1.22 -17.11
CA PRO A 94 4.80 2.50 -16.41
C PRO A 94 5.08 2.30 -14.92
N VAL A 95 5.85 3.24 -14.36
CA VAL A 95 6.10 3.33 -12.91
C VAL A 95 5.57 4.66 -12.41
N TRP A 96 4.96 4.61 -11.23
CA TRP A 96 4.54 5.78 -10.47
C TRP A 96 5.17 5.73 -9.10
N ARG A 97 5.67 6.88 -8.65
CA ARG A 97 6.08 7.07 -7.27
C ARG A 97 4.85 7.50 -6.49
N TYR A 98 4.51 6.68 -5.51
CA TYR A 98 3.46 6.90 -4.55
C TYR A 98 4.09 7.63 -3.37
N GLN A 99 3.54 8.77 -3.00
CA GLN A 99 3.79 9.42 -1.73
C GLN A 99 2.51 9.31 -0.92
N ALA A 100 2.52 8.44 0.07
CA ALA A 100 1.33 8.06 0.82
C ALA A 100 1.49 8.40 2.29
N ALA A 101 0.42 8.90 2.91
CA ALA A 101 0.35 9.18 4.34
C ALA A 101 -0.84 8.42 4.94
N PHE A 102 -0.64 7.86 6.14
CA PHE A 102 -1.59 6.99 6.83
C PHE A 102 -1.98 7.62 8.17
N PHE A 103 -3.25 7.99 8.31
CA PHE A 103 -3.79 8.67 9.48
C PHE A 103 -4.69 7.71 10.25
N SER A 104 -4.51 7.59 11.56
CA SER A 104 -5.37 6.76 12.39
C SER A 104 -6.78 7.36 12.45
N LEU A 105 -7.79 6.59 12.03
CA LEU A 105 -9.19 7.01 12.21
C LEU A 105 -9.65 6.96 13.67
N LYS A 106 -8.81 6.47 14.59
CA LYS A 106 -9.12 6.34 16.01
C LYS A 106 -8.60 7.50 16.86
N SER A 107 -7.43 8.05 16.54
CA SER A 107 -6.81 9.10 17.37
C SER A 107 -7.38 10.50 17.09
N GLY A 108 -7.90 10.74 15.88
CA GLY A 108 -8.36 12.07 15.45
C GLY A 108 -7.22 13.07 15.28
N GLU A 109 -5.97 12.62 15.30
CA GLU A 109 -4.78 13.44 15.13
C GLU A 109 -4.61 13.87 13.67
N GLY A 110 -4.11 15.10 13.47
CA GLY A 110 -3.82 15.64 12.14
C GLY A 110 -2.49 15.17 11.55
N THR A 111 -1.69 14.41 12.31
CA THR A 111 -0.38 13.89 11.90
C THR A 111 -0.48 12.44 11.45
N PRO A 112 0.23 12.03 10.39
CA PRO A 112 0.23 10.64 9.96
C PRO A 112 0.97 9.76 10.98
N VAL A 113 0.50 8.52 11.14
CA VAL A 113 1.18 7.48 11.93
C VAL A 113 2.48 7.06 11.24
N PHE A 114 2.44 6.97 9.90
CA PHE A 114 3.62 6.78 9.07
C PHE A 114 3.33 7.26 7.65
N GLU A 115 4.40 7.45 6.88
CA GLU A 115 4.34 7.77 5.46
C GLU A 115 5.12 6.72 4.66
N LEU A 116 4.70 6.49 3.40
CA LEU A 116 5.37 5.61 2.45
C LEU A 116 5.72 6.37 1.18
N GLU A 117 6.96 6.20 0.73
CA GLU A 117 7.36 6.49 -0.63
C GLU A 117 7.66 5.18 -1.38
N VAL A 118 6.87 4.85 -2.40
CA VAL A 118 7.02 3.59 -3.14
C VAL A 118 7.05 3.82 -4.64
N ASP A 119 8.02 3.22 -5.32
CA ASP A 119 8.04 3.17 -6.79
C ASP A 119 7.34 1.89 -7.26
N TYR A 120 6.04 1.99 -7.56
CA TYR A 120 5.25 0.87 -8.07
C TYR A 120 5.24 0.82 -9.59
N ARG A 121 5.52 -0.35 -10.13
CA ARG A 121 5.21 -0.71 -11.52
C ARG A 121 3.71 -0.92 -11.70
N ALA A 122 3.23 -0.79 -12.93
CA ALA A 122 1.82 -0.99 -13.28
C ALA A 122 1.26 -2.39 -12.93
N ASP A 123 2.14 -3.39 -12.73
CA ASP A 123 1.81 -4.74 -12.27
C ASP A 123 1.79 -4.88 -10.73
N GLY A 124 2.02 -3.79 -9.99
CA GLY A 124 2.04 -3.76 -8.52
C GLY A 124 3.37 -4.13 -7.89
N VAL A 125 4.40 -4.44 -8.67
CA VAL A 125 5.75 -4.73 -8.15
C VAL A 125 6.43 -3.44 -7.70
N ALA A 126 6.90 -3.40 -6.45
CA ALA A 126 7.65 -2.29 -5.90
C ALA A 126 9.15 -2.41 -6.22
N GLU A 127 9.74 -1.35 -6.79
CA GLU A 127 11.19 -1.29 -7.07
C GLU A 127 11.99 -0.73 -5.90
N ARG A 128 11.35 0.07 -5.05
CA ARG A 128 11.92 0.76 -3.90
C ARG A 128 10.81 1.15 -2.95
N ILE A 129 11.03 0.99 -1.65
CA ILE A 129 10.13 1.45 -0.59
C ILE A 129 10.96 2.26 0.40
N ILE A 130 10.47 3.44 0.78
CA ILE A 130 10.94 4.15 1.97
C ILE A 130 9.73 4.33 2.88
N GLN A 131 9.86 3.93 4.13
CA GLN A 131 8.87 4.17 5.17
C GLN A 131 9.42 5.20 6.13
N TYR A 132 8.66 6.27 6.36
CA TYR A 132 8.99 7.34 7.29
C TYR A 132 8.12 7.19 8.54
N PHE A 133 8.78 7.06 9.68
CA PHE A 133 8.20 7.22 11.00
C PHE A 133 8.60 8.61 11.54
N SER A 134 8.06 8.98 12.69
CA SER A 134 8.31 10.30 13.28
C SER A 134 9.78 10.56 13.63
N ASP A 135 10.56 9.52 13.91
CA ASP A 135 11.92 9.58 14.45
C ASP A 135 12.98 8.88 13.59
N PHE A 136 12.58 7.99 12.68
CA PHE A 136 13.50 7.33 11.74
C PHE A 136 12.82 6.99 10.41
N ALA A 137 13.65 6.61 9.42
CA ALA A 137 13.17 6.11 8.14
C ALA A 137 13.84 4.77 7.80
N ILE A 138 13.05 3.85 7.23
CA ILE A 138 13.54 2.57 6.71
C ILE A 138 13.55 2.64 5.19
N ARG A 139 14.72 2.39 4.57
CA ARG A 139 14.85 2.20 3.13
C ARG A 139 14.95 0.72 2.80
N MET A 140 14.04 0.24 1.97
CA MET A 140 13.98 -1.14 1.50
C MET A 140 14.18 -1.18 -0.01
N THR A 141 15.18 -1.96 -0.44
CA THR A 141 15.46 -2.26 -1.84
C THR A 141 15.47 -3.76 -2.04
N PRO A 142 14.85 -4.29 -3.11
CA PRO A 142 14.81 -5.72 -3.35
C PRO A 142 16.22 -6.28 -3.60
N VAL A 143 16.55 -7.39 -2.93
CA VAL A 143 17.82 -8.12 -3.10
C VAL A 143 17.64 -9.41 -3.91
N LYS A 144 16.40 -9.88 -4.06
CA LYS A 144 16.04 -11.06 -4.85
C LYS A 144 14.61 -10.90 -5.39
N VAL A 145 14.37 -11.34 -6.63
CA VAL A 145 13.02 -11.46 -7.21
C VAL A 145 12.94 -12.81 -7.91
N GLU A 146 11.88 -13.57 -7.59
CA GLU A 146 11.60 -14.86 -8.19
C GLU A 146 10.16 -14.88 -8.68
N PRO A 147 9.91 -15.21 -9.96
CA PRO A 147 8.55 -15.45 -10.41
C PRO A 147 8.03 -16.71 -9.74
N LEU A 148 6.81 -16.66 -9.22
CA LEU A 148 6.14 -17.86 -8.74
C LEU A 148 5.84 -18.77 -9.93
N LYS A 149 6.23 -20.05 -9.85
CA LYS A 149 5.80 -21.07 -10.80
C LYS A 149 4.32 -21.37 -10.53
N GLY A 150 3.41 -20.67 -11.20
CA GLY A 150 2.00 -20.99 -11.14
C GLY A 150 1.06 -19.82 -11.36
N GLY A 151 0.19 -20.01 -12.33
CA GLY A 151 -1.06 -19.29 -12.59
C GLY A 151 -1.65 -19.96 -13.83
N CYS A 152 -2.83 -20.58 -13.69
CA CYS A 152 -3.53 -21.34 -14.72
C CYS A 152 -3.52 -20.71 -16.11
#